data_AF-A0A965PNK7-F1
#
_entry.id   AF-A0A965PNK7-F1
#
_cell.length_a   1.000
_cell.length_b   1.000
_cell.length_c   1.000
_cell.angle_alpha   90.00
_cell.angle_beta   90.00
_cell.angle_gamma   90.00
#
_symmetry.space_group_name_H-M   'P 1'
#
loop_
_entity.id
_entity.type
_entity.pdbx_description
1 polymer ?
#
loop_
_entity_poly.entity_id
_entity_poly.type
_entity_poly.pdbx_seq_one_letter_code
_entity_poly.pdbx_strand_id
1 'polypeptide(L)'
;PGLEAWKQQQILLAALTLPRAENESIDAYAERVIQDSKQQSQEARDLGTEIHAQVQGAFEGGADNDYSRSVKQLLDQAYGKQTWMSERSFAHRQGFGGKVDLYCNVAVVDIKTKAFGPGDDPQGFDEHLMQLAAYRSGLIGIVTASAKCANLFVSTTHPIVSLYEWTEEDLIRGWKMFESLLRFWQAKNNYQ
;
A
#
# COMPACT_ATOMS: atom_id res chain seq x y z
N PRO A 1 -0.02 -14.23 8.42
CA PRO A 1 0.91 -14.39 9.57
C PRO A 1 1.57 -13.07 10.03
N GLY A 2 2.01 -12.21 9.12
CA GLY A 2 2.73 -10.97 9.46
C GLY A 2 1.93 -9.94 10.27
N LEU A 3 0.65 -9.74 9.96
CA LEU A 3 -0.20 -8.77 10.68
C LEU A 3 -0.39 -9.16 12.15
N GLU A 4 -0.61 -10.44 12.45
CA GLU A 4 -0.78 -10.91 13.82
C GLU A 4 0.52 -10.81 14.62
N ALA A 5 1.65 -11.19 14.02
CA ALA A 5 2.97 -11.00 14.65
C ALA A 5 3.24 -9.52 14.95
N TRP A 6 2.91 -8.63 14.01
CA TRP A 6 3.07 -7.20 14.20
C TRP A 6 2.18 -6.66 15.33
N LYS A 7 0.90 -7.06 15.40
CA LYS A 7 0.00 -6.67 16.50
C LYS A 7 0.52 -7.15 17.86
N GLN A 8 1.01 -8.38 17.93
CA GLN A 8 1.62 -8.94 19.15
C GLN A 8 2.85 -8.13 19.57
N GLN A 9 3.68 -7.71 18.62
CA GLN A 9 4.82 -6.84 18.89
C GLN A 9 4.39 -5.47 19.42
N GLN A 10 3.34 -4.85 18.87
CA GLN A 10 2.83 -3.57 19.39
C GLN A 10 2.30 -3.71 20.83
N ILE A 11 1.60 -4.80 21.13
CA ILE A 11 1.16 -5.11 22.50
C ILE A 11 2.35 -5.25 23.44
N LEU A 12 3.40 -5.97 23.03
CA LEU A 12 4.61 -6.14 23.83
C LEU A 12 5.34 -4.81 24.08
N LEU A 13 5.46 -3.96 23.04
CA LEU A 13 6.07 -2.63 23.18
C LEU A 13 5.28 -1.74 24.13
N ALA A 14 3.95 -1.66 23.96
CA ALA A 14 3.06 -0.93 24.86
C ALA A 14 3.21 -1.43 26.32
N ALA A 15 3.32 -2.75 26.52
CA ALA A 15 3.51 -3.33 27.86
C ALA A 15 4.86 -2.99 28.50
N LEU A 16 5.89 -2.67 27.69
CA LEU A 16 7.22 -2.31 28.18
C LEU A 16 7.38 -0.80 28.43
N THR A 17 6.60 0.04 27.74
CA THR A 17 6.73 1.50 27.80
C THR A 17 5.67 2.17 28.66
N LEU A 18 4.48 1.57 28.79
CA LEU A 18 3.39 2.15 29.57
C LEU A 18 3.63 1.94 31.08
N PRO A 19 3.82 2.99 31.88
CA PRO A 19 4.02 2.82 33.31
C PRO A 19 2.75 2.32 33.99
N ARG A 20 2.91 1.31 34.84
CA ARG A 20 1.85 0.80 35.71
C ARG A 20 1.55 1.81 36.81
N ALA A 21 0.27 2.09 37.05
CA ALA A 21 -0.15 2.98 38.11
C ALA A 21 -0.05 2.31 39.50
N GLU A 22 0.07 3.12 40.55
CA GLU A 22 0.11 2.63 41.93
C GLU A 22 -1.21 1.93 42.27
N ASN A 23 -1.14 0.70 42.80
CA ASN A 23 -2.29 -0.15 43.11
C ASN A 23 -3.17 -0.57 41.90
N GLU A 24 -2.67 -0.43 40.67
CA GLU A 24 -3.40 -0.89 39.48
C GLU A 24 -3.47 -2.42 39.42
N SER A 25 -4.66 -2.96 39.18
CA SER A 25 -4.82 -4.41 38.97
C SER A 25 -4.16 -4.86 37.67
N ILE A 26 -3.85 -6.15 37.58
CA ILE A 26 -3.26 -6.72 36.34
C ILE A 26 -4.23 -6.56 35.16
N ASP A 27 -5.52 -6.77 35.38
CA ASP A 27 -6.54 -6.66 34.33
C ASP A 27 -6.69 -5.22 33.82
N ALA A 28 -6.70 -4.23 34.73
CA ALA A 28 -6.76 -2.81 34.36
C ALA A 28 -5.52 -2.37 33.58
N TYR A 29 -4.34 -2.84 34.00
CA TYR A 29 -3.09 -2.59 33.27
C TYR A 29 -3.12 -3.23 31.86
N ALA A 30 -3.58 -4.48 31.75
CA ALA A 30 -3.67 -5.18 30.47
C ALA A 30 -4.64 -4.48 29.49
N GLU A 31 -5.77 -3.98 29.97
CA GLU A 31 -6.72 -3.24 29.14
C GLU A 31 -6.11 -1.95 28.59
N ARG A 32 -5.37 -1.21 29.42
CA ARG A 32 -4.64 -0.01 28.98
C ARG A 32 -3.53 -0.32 27.99
N VAL A 33 -2.78 -1.40 28.18
CA VAL A 33 -1.76 -1.85 27.21
C VAL A 33 -2.40 -2.15 25.85
N ILE A 34 -3.56 -2.83 25.85
CA ILE A 34 -4.30 -3.11 24.62
C ILE A 34 -4.77 -1.80 23.96
N GLN A 35 -5.26 -0.84 24.75
CA GLN A 35 -5.67 0.47 24.22
C GLN A 35 -4.49 1.25 23.63
N ASP A 36 -3.36 1.30 24.32
CA ASP A 36 -2.14 1.98 23.87
C ASP A 36 -1.61 1.36 22.56
N SER A 37 -1.56 0.02 22.47
CA SER A 37 -1.13 -0.66 21.23
C SER A 37 -2.04 -0.36 20.02
N LYS A 38 -3.35 -0.15 20.26
CA LYS A 38 -4.30 0.27 19.22
C LYS A 38 -4.07 1.72 18.79
N GLN A 39 -3.73 2.60 19.73
CA GLN A 39 -3.40 3.99 19.43
C GLN A 39 -2.14 4.08 18.56
N GLN A 40 -1.07 3.37 18.90
CA GLN A 40 0.14 3.29 18.07
C GLN A 40 -0.17 2.81 16.64
N SER A 41 -1.08 1.83 16.52
CA SER A 41 -1.53 1.33 15.22
C SER A 41 -2.32 2.37 14.42
N GLN A 42 -3.12 3.19 15.09
CA GLN A 42 -3.88 4.27 14.48
C GLN A 42 -2.95 5.38 13.99
N GLU A 43 -2.03 5.83 14.84
CA GLU A 43 -1.03 6.87 14.50
C GLU A 43 -0.18 6.46 13.30
N ALA A 44 0.28 5.20 13.23
CA ALA A 44 1.03 4.68 12.10
C ALA A 44 0.21 4.69 10.79
N ARG A 45 -1.10 4.40 10.87
CA ARG A 45 -2.00 4.45 9.71
C ARG A 45 -2.27 5.87 9.26
N ASP A 46 -2.46 6.79 10.20
CA ASP A 46 -2.73 8.20 9.90
C ASP A 46 -1.51 8.86 9.26
N LEU A 47 -0.31 8.62 9.82
CA LEU A 47 0.95 9.07 9.22
C LEU A 47 1.15 8.51 7.80
N GLY A 48 0.87 7.21 7.60
CA GLY A 48 0.94 6.60 6.28
C GLY A 48 -0.03 7.24 5.28
N THR A 49 -1.27 7.50 5.72
CA THR A 49 -2.29 8.17 4.90
C THR A 49 -1.87 9.59 4.55
N GLU A 50 -1.28 10.32 5.50
CA GLU A 50 -0.79 11.68 5.28
C GLU A 50 0.35 11.71 4.25
N ILE A 51 1.37 10.85 4.41
CA ILE A 51 2.51 10.78 3.48
C ILE A 51 2.03 10.39 2.07
N HIS A 52 1.12 9.42 1.97
CA HIS A 52 0.54 9.01 0.70
C HIS A 52 -0.18 10.18 0.02
N ALA A 53 -1.05 10.88 0.73
CA ALA A 53 -1.77 12.06 0.22
C ALA A 53 -0.81 13.19 -0.20
N GLN A 54 0.26 13.42 0.55
CA GLN A 54 1.27 14.41 0.18
C GLN A 54 1.98 14.06 -1.13
N VAL A 55 2.37 12.79 -1.32
CA VAL A 55 2.99 12.33 -2.57
C VAL A 55 2.00 12.48 -3.73
N GLN A 56 0.76 12.03 -3.56
CA GLN A 56 -0.29 12.14 -4.58
C GLN A 56 -0.57 13.59 -4.97
N GLY A 57 -0.74 14.48 -3.98
CA GLY A 57 -1.01 15.89 -4.24
C GLY A 57 0.05 16.56 -5.13
N ALA A 58 1.31 16.14 -5.04
CA ALA A 58 2.38 16.63 -5.89
C ALA A 58 2.32 16.13 -7.35
N PHE A 59 1.66 15.01 -7.62
CA PHE A 59 1.33 14.54 -8.98
C PHE A 59 0.08 15.22 -9.55
N GLU A 60 -0.75 15.81 -8.69
CA GLU A 60 -1.98 16.53 -9.06
C GLU A 60 -1.77 18.05 -9.20
N GLY A 61 -0.51 18.50 -9.20
CA GLY A 61 -0.14 19.91 -9.37
C GLY A 61 0.08 20.69 -8.08
N GLY A 62 0.03 20.02 -6.92
CA GLY A 62 0.43 20.55 -5.63
C GLY A 62 1.95 20.78 -5.50
N ALA A 63 2.36 21.39 -4.39
CA ALA A 63 3.76 21.66 -4.11
C ALA A 63 4.55 20.37 -3.83
N ASP A 64 5.80 20.33 -4.29
CA ASP A 64 6.70 19.22 -4.03
C ASP A 64 7.29 19.25 -2.62
N ASN A 65 7.39 18.08 -1.99
CA ASN A 65 8.13 17.84 -0.76
C ASN A 65 9.26 16.82 -0.98
N ASP A 66 9.97 16.45 0.08
CA ASP A 66 11.11 15.53 -0.05
C ASP A 66 10.67 14.13 -0.51
N TYR A 67 9.50 13.67 -0.05
CA TYR A 67 8.92 12.40 -0.49
C TYR A 67 8.56 12.44 -1.97
N SER A 68 7.78 13.42 -2.42
CA SER A 68 7.34 13.51 -3.82
C SER A 68 8.51 13.69 -4.78
N ARG A 69 9.54 14.46 -4.40
CA ARG A 69 10.78 14.58 -5.18
C ARG A 69 11.49 13.24 -5.34
N SER A 70 11.63 12.49 -4.24
CA SER A 70 12.28 11.18 -4.23
C SER A 70 11.50 10.17 -5.07
N VAL A 71 10.17 10.16 -4.94
CA VAL A 71 9.26 9.34 -5.74
C VAL A 71 9.38 9.67 -7.24
N LYS A 72 9.30 10.95 -7.62
CA LYS A 72 9.42 11.40 -9.01
C LYS A 72 10.76 10.99 -9.60
N GLN A 73 11.85 11.19 -8.86
CA GLN A 73 13.19 10.79 -9.29
C GLN A 73 13.31 9.28 -9.52
N LEU A 74 12.77 8.46 -8.60
CA LEU A 74 12.78 7.00 -8.72
C LEU A 74 11.97 6.53 -9.94
N LEU A 75 10.78 7.10 -10.15
CA LEU A 75 9.93 6.79 -11.29
C LEU A 75 10.56 7.23 -12.62
N ASP A 76 11.19 8.40 -12.67
CA ASP A 76 11.92 8.88 -13.85
C ASP A 76 13.09 7.95 -14.19
N GLN A 77 13.79 7.39 -13.19
CA GLN A 77 14.86 6.41 -13.41
C GLN A 77 14.32 5.07 -13.93
N ALA A 78 13.20 4.60 -13.37
CA ALA A 78 12.63 3.30 -13.73
C ALA A 78 11.90 3.31 -15.09
N TYR A 79 11.16 4.38 -15.38
CA TYR A 79 10.22 4.43 -16.49
C TYR A 79 10.45 5.60 -17.46
N GLY A 80 11.51 6.39 -17.25
CA GLY A 80 11.74 7.64 -17.96
C GLY A 80 10.77 8.74 -17.53
N LYS A 81 10.91 9.92 -18.13
CA LYS A 81 9.98 11.03 -17.89
C LYS A 81 8.62 10.70 -18.48
N GLN A 82 7.62 10.53 -17.62
CA GLN A 82 6.24 10.20 -17.99
C GLN A 82 5.27 11.30 -17.55
N THR A 83 4.13 11.38 -18.23
CA THR A 83 2.96 12.08 -17.70
C THR A 83 2.16 11.10 -16.86
N TRP A 84 2.21 11.28 -15.55
CA TRP A 84 1.51 10.42 -14.59
C TRP A 84 0.09 10.92 -14.35
N MET A 85 -0.85 9.98 -14.29
CA MET A 85 -2.24 10.21 -13.90
C MET A 85 -2.43 9.65 -12.50
N SER A 86 -2.92 10.49 -11.58
CA SER A 86 -3.17 10.15 -10.18
C SER A 86 -4.64 9.86 -9.92
N GLU A 87 -4.92 8.99 -8.94
CA GLU A 87 -6.23 8.81 -8.29
C GLU A 87 -7.41 8.51 -9.25
N ARG A 88 -7.14 7.81 -10.36
CA ARG A 88 -8.17 7.54 -11.35
C ARG A 88 -8.99 6.32 -10.99
N SER A 89 -10.30 6.53 -10.87
CA SER A 89 -11.28 5.45 -10.73
C SER A 89 -11.58 4.76 -12.06
N PHE A 90 -11.82 3.46 -12.02
CA PHE A 90 -12.35 2.67 -13.13
C PHE A 90 -13.45 1.72 -12.66
N ALA A 91 -14.31 1.33 -13.59
CA ALA A 91 -15.25 0.23 -13.43
C ALA A 91 -15.00 -0.80 -14.54
N HIS A 92 -14.87 -2.06 -14.14
CA HIS A 92 -14.56 -3.16 -15.04
C HIS A 92 -15.81 -4.00 -15.29
N ARG A 93 -15.96 -4.46 -16.54
CA ARG A 93 -17.12 -5.24 -17.04
C ARG A 93 -17.37 -6.55 -16.28
N GLN A 94 -16.37 -7.09 -15.58
CA GLN A 94 -16.53 -8.28 -14.74
C GLN A 94 -17.15 -7.96 -13.37
N GLY A 95 -17.61 -6.73 -13.12
CA GLY A 95 -18.33 -6.37 -11.89
C GLY A 95 -17.43 -5.98 -10.71
N PHE A 96 -16.23 -5.46 -10.98
CA PHE A 96 -15.35 -4.86 -9.98
C PHE A 96 -14.88 -3.47 -10.41
N GLY A 97 -14.38 -2.68 -9.48
CA GLY A 97 -13.79 -1.36 -9.76
C GLY A 97 -12.61 -1.10 -8.84
N GLY A 98 -11.89 -0.02 -9.11
CA GLY A 98 -10.75 0.38 -8.32
C GLY A 98 -10.42 1.86 -8.52
N LYS A 99 -9.57 2.39 -7.65
CA LYS A 99 -8.97 3.71 -7.77
C LYS A 99 -7.46 3.51 -7.75
N VAL A 100 -6.81 3.86 -8.86
CA VAL A 100 -5.39 3.62 -9.05
C VAL A 100 -4.62 4.82 -8.55
N ASP A 101 -3.61 4.59 -7.70
CA ASP A 101 -2.79 5.67 -7.13
C ASP A 101 -2.06 6.43 -8.24
N LEU A 102 -1.29 5.72 -9.08
CA LEU A 102 -0.56 6.31 -10.20
C LEU A 102 -0.55 5.37 -11.40
N TYR A 103 -0.71 5.92 -12.60
CA TYR A 103 -0.39 5.19 -13.83
C TYR A 103 0.09 6.12 -14.94
N CYS A 104 0.83 5.57 -15.89
CA CYS A 104 1.14 6.17 -17.17
C CYS A 104 0.98 5.11 -18.27
N ASN A 105 1.30 5.44 -19.52
CA ASN A 105 1.13 4.51 -20.65
C ASN A 105 1.89 3.18 -20.46
N VAL A 106 3.02 3.20 -19.76
CA VAL A 106 3.94 2.05 -19.64
C VAL A 106 3.98 1.42 -18.24
N ALA A 107 3.30 2.00 -17.24
CA ALA A 107 3.36 1.50 -15.87
C ALA A 107 2.09 1.81 -15.06
N VAL A 108 1.77 0.91 -14.13
CA VAL A 108 0.77 1.06 -13.08
C VAL A 108 1.47 0.92 -11.73
N VAL A 109 1.32 1.91 -10.87
CA VAL A 109 2.05 2.01 -9.61
C VAL A 109 1.06 2.21 -8.47
N ASP A 110 1.27 1.44 -7.40
CA ASP A 110 0.51 1.54 -6.16
C ASP A 110 1.48 1.96 -5.04
N ILE A 111 1.18 3.09 -4.38
CA ILE A 111 2.03 3.70 -3.37
C ILE A 111 1.71 3.05 -2.03
N LYS A 112 2.73 2.53 -1.35
CA LYS A 112 2.62 1.92 -0.03
C LYS A 112 3.52 2.65 0.96
N THR A 113 2.97 3.07 2.09
CA THR A 113 3.76 3.63 3.20
C THR A 113 4.09 2.55 4.22
N LYS A 114 5.34 2.47 4.64
CA LYS A 114 5.80 1.47 5.63
C LYS A 114 6.99 2.01 6.41
N ALA A 115 7.18 1.58 7.65
CA ALA A 115 8.42 1.81 8.37
C ALA A 115 9.54 0.92 7.80
N PHE A 116 10.60 1.53 7.27
CA PHE A 116 11.84 0.85 6.85
C PHE A 116 13.00 1.85 6.76
N GLY A 117 14.23 1.37 6.88
CA GLY A 117 15.45 2.18 6.87
C GLY A 117 16.43 1.79 5.76
N PRO A 118 17.60 2.46 5.71
CA PRO A 118 18.65 2.15 4.75
C PRO A 118 19.10 0.69 4.87
N GLY A 119 19.15 -0.01 3.74
CA GLY A 119 19.52 -1.44 3.68
C GLY A 119 18.35 -2.42 3.85
N ASP A 120 17.16 -1.93 4.22
CA ASP A 120 15.95 -2.74 4.18
C ASP A 120 15.44 -2.88 2.73
N ASP A 121 14.91 -4.04 2.39
CA ASP A 121 14.33 -4.34 1.08
C ASP A 121 12.82 -4.66 1.21
N PRO A 122 11.95 -3.63 1.23
CA PRO A 122 10.51 -3.84 1.42
C PRO A 122 9.91 -4.65 0.27
N GLN A 123 9.42 -5.84 0.59
CA GLN A 123 8.80 -6.75 -0.37
C GLN A 123 7.29 -6.48 -0.53
N GLY A 124 6.78 -6.79 -1.73
CA GLY A 124 5.35 -6.90 -1.97
C GLY A 124 4.72 -8.15 -1.37
N PHE A 125 3.40 -8.13 -1.16
CA PHE A 125 2.60 -9.29 -0.75
C PHE A 125 1.67 -9.72 -1.89
N ASP A 126 1.15 -10.94 -1.85
CA ASP A 126 0.24 -11.45 -2.89
C ASP A 126 -1.01 -10.57 -3.06
N GLU A 127 -1.50 -9.94 -1.99
CA GLU A 127 -2.61 -8.99 -2.06
C GLU A 127 -2.24 -7.73 -2.85
N HIS A 128 -1.00 -7.24 -2.74
CA HIS A 128 -0.51 -6.12 -3.54
C HIS A 128 -0.42 -6.50 -5.02
N LEU A 129 0.07 -7.71 -5.29
CA LEU A 129 0.15 -8.26 -6.64
C LEU A 129 -1.25 -8.40 -7.27
N MET A 130 -2.22 -8.96 -6.52
CA MET A 130 -3.61 -9.08 -6.98
C MET A 130 -4.23 -7.71 -7.29
N GLN A 131 -4.00 -6.72 -6.41
CA GLN A 131 -4.46 -5.36 -6.60
C GLN A 131 -3.92 -4.76 -7.91
N LEU A 132 -2.60 -4.80 -8.12
CA LEU A 132 -1.96 -4.26 -9.32
C LEU A 132 -2.39 -5.00 -10.59
N ALA A 133 -2.50 -6.34 -10.55
CA ALA A 133 -2.99 -7.12 -11.68
C ALA A 133 -4.44 -6.73 -12.04
N ALA A 134 -5.30 -6.51 -11.05
CA ALA A 134 -6.66 -6.03 -11.26
C ALA A 134 -6.70 -4.60 -11.83
N TYR A 135 -5.81 -3.71 -11.38
CA TYR A 135 -5.71 -2.35 -11.90
C TYR A 135 -5.22 -2.31 -13.35
N ARG A 136 -4.20 -3.10 -13.71
CA ARG A 136 -3.74 -3.23 -15.10
C ARG A 136 -4.86 -3.73 -16.02
N SER A 137 -5.64 -4.71 -15.56
CA SER A 137 -6.83 -5.21 -16.28
C SER A 137 -7.92 -4.12 -16.41
N GLY A 138 -8.18 -3.38 -15.34
CA GLY A 138 -9.11 -2.25 -15.32
C GLY A 138 -8.75 -1.09 -16.23
N LEU A 139 -7.47 -0.93 -16.54
CA LEU A 139 -6.92 0.12 -17.40
C LEU A 139 -6.61 -0.36 -18.84
N ILE A 140 -7.11 -1.52 -19.26
CA ILE A 140 -6.95 -1.99 -20.65
C ILE A 140 -7.47 -0.94 -21.64
N GLY A 141 -6.65 -0.64 -22.65
CA GLY A 141 -6.94 0.41 -23.66
C GLY A 141 -6.55 1.83 -23.22
N ILE A 142 -6.16 2.01 -21.96
CA ILE A 142 -5.55 3.24 -21.43
C ILE A 142 -4.04 3.06 -21.29
N VAL A 143 -3.61 1.92 -20.73
CA VAL A 143 -2.19 1.53 -20.64
C VAL A 143 -1.83 0.48 -21.69
N THR A 144 -0.55 0.38 -22.02
CA THR A 144 -0.04 -0.67 -22.91
C THR A 144 -0.28 -2.06 -22.35
N ALA A 145 -0.45 -3.04 -23.24
CA ALA A 145 -0.63 -4.44 -22.86
C ALA A 145 0.58 -4.99 -22.08
N SER A 146 1.76 -4.38 -22.20
CA SER A 146 3.01 -4.72 -21.50
C SER A 146 3.33 -3.77 -20.34
N ALA A 147 2.35 -2.99 -19.86
CA ALA A 147 2.58 -2.03 -18.78
C ALA A 147 3.12 -2.73 -17.52
N LYS A 148 4.21 -2.20 -16.99
CA LYS A 148 4.84 -2.68 -15.75
C LYS A 148 3.92 -2.42 -14.56
N CYS A 149 4.04 -3.23 -13.53
CA CYS A 149 3.27 -3.07 -12.30
C CYS A 149 4.21 -3.11 -11.11
N ALA A 150 4.19 -2.07 -10.29
CA ALA A 150 5.10 -1.97 -9.16
C ALA A 150 4.43 -1.41 -7.92
N ASN A 151 4.83 -1.93 -6.75
CA ASN A 151 4.58 -1.26 -5.49
C ASN A 151 5.70 -0.27 -5.22
N LEU A 152 5.36 0.99 -4.98
CA LEU A 152 6.31 2.02 -4.59
C LEU A 152 6.21 2.22 -3.08
N PHE A 153 7.24 1.78 -2.37
CA PHE A 153 7.32 1.93 -0.93
C PHE A 153 7.93 3.28 -0.56
N VAL A 154 7.21 4.04 0.28
CA VAL A 154 7.69 5.29 0.89
C VAL A 154 7.90 5.05 2.37
N SER A 155 9.11 5.34 2.86
CA SER A 155 9.41 5.13 4.27
C SER A 155 8.75 6.17 5.16
N THR A 156 8.11 5.70 6.24
CA THR A 156 7.53 6.58 7.27
C THR A 156 8.55 7.02 8.31
N THR A 157 9.76 6.47 8.30
CA THR A 157 10.80 6.73 9.31
C THR A 157 12.04 7.41 8.73
N HIS A 158 12.24 7.35 7.41
CA HIS A 158 13.37 7.91 6.70
C HIS A 158 12.91 8.52 5.36
N PRO A 159 13.61 9.52 4.80
CA PRO A 159 13.28 10.09 3.49
C PRO A 159 13.79 9.20 2.36
N ILE A 160 13.39 7.92 2.35
CA ILE A 160 13.80 6.93 1.36
C ILE A 160 12.59 6.26 0.71
N VAL A 161 12.78 5.87 -0.54
CA VAL A 161 11.77 5.20 -1.36
C VAL A 161 12.38 3.96 -2.00
N SER A 162 11.56 2.93 -2.22
CA SER A 162 11.94 1.71 -2.91
C SER A 162 10.86 1.29 -3.90
N LEU A 163 11.25 0.70 -5.02
CA LEU A 163 10.35 0.21 -6.06
C LEU A 163 10.45 -1.31 -6.13
N TYR A 164 9.31 -1.97 -5.94
CA TYR A 164 9.19 -3.41 -6.12
C TYR A 164 8.38 -3.69 -7.38
N GLU A 165 9.06 -3.97 -8.50
CA GLU A 165 8.42 -4.31 -9.78
C GLU A 165 8.13 -5.81 -9.87
N TRP A 166 6.89 -6.16 -10.19
CA TRP A 166 6.46 -7.54 -10.39
C TRP A 166 6.79 -8.03 -11.81
N THR A 167 7.13 -9.31 -11.91
CA THR A 167 7.35 -9.97 -13.20
C THR A 167 6.03 -10.16 -13.96
N GLU A 168 6.10 -10.41 -15.27
CA GLU A 168 4.90 -10.71 -16.05
C GLU A 168 4.26 -12.03 -15.59
N GLU A 169 5.08 -13.02 -15.26
CA GLU A 169 4.63 -14.29 -14.69
C GLU A 169 3.89 -14.09 -13.37
N ASP A 170 4.39 -13.21 -12.50
CA ASP A 170 3.69 -12.82 -11.27
C ASP A 170 2.36 -12.14 -11.58
N LEU A 171 2.30 -11.22 -12.54
CA LEU A 171 1.06 -10.52 -12.86
C LEU A 171 -0.01 -11.45 -13.43
N ILE A 172 0.39 -12.43 -14.25
CA ILE A 172 -0.50 -13.50 -14.71
C ILE A 172 -1.02 -14.32 -13.53
N ARG A 173 -0.15 -14.66 -12.57
CA ARG A 173 -0.54 -15.37 -11.35
C ARG A 173 -1.48 -14.52 -10.48
N GLY A 174 -1.15 -13.25 -10.26
CA GLY A 174 -1.92 -12.24 -9.55
C GLY A 174 -3.34 -12.11 -10.08
N TRP A 175 -3.47 -11.99 -11.41
CA TRP A 175 -4.77 -11.90 -12.06
C TRP A 175 -5.61 -13.16 -11.84
N LYS A 176 -5.03 -14.36 -11.96
CA LYS A 176 -5.73 -15.63 -11.68
C LYS A 176 -6.21 -15.72 -10.23
N MET A 177 -5.40 -15.27 -9.27
CA MET A 177 -5.78 -15.23 -7.86
C MET A 177 -6.96 -14.27 -7.65
N PHE A 178 -6.85 -13.05 -8.20
CA PHE A 178 -7.91 -12.05 -8.10
C PHE A 178 -9.23 -12.52 -8.72
N GLU A 179 -9.22 -13.05 -9.96
CA GLU A 179 -10.42 -13.55 -10.64
C GLU A 179 -11.08 -14.68 -9.85
N SER A 180 -10.29 -15.55 -9.22
CA SER A 180 -10.82 -16.64 -8.39
C SER A 180 -11.56 -16.10 -7.16
N LEU A 181 -10.99 -15.08 -6.49
CA LEU A 181 -11.64 -14.42 -5.35
C LEU A 181 -12.88 -13.64 -5.77
N LEU A 182 -12.83 -12.95 -6.91
CA LEU A 182 -13.99 -12.23 -7.46
C LEU A 182 -15.14 -13.19 -7.74
N ARG A 183 -14.89 -14.31 -8.42
CA ARG A 183 -15.92 -15.32 -8.71
C ARG A 183 -16.51 -15.93 -7.44
N PHE A 184 -15.67 -16.25 -6.46
CA PHE A 184 -16.13 -16.70 -5.15
C PHE A 184 -17.05 -15.67 -4.50
N TRP A 185 -16.63 -14.39 -4.47
CA TRP A 185 -17.41 -13.31 -3.90
C TRP A 185 -18.75 -13.12 -4.63
N GLN A 186 -18.75 -13.14 -5.95
CA GLN A 186 -19.96 -13.02 -6.76
C GLN A 186 -20.96 -14.15 -6.48
N ALA A 187 -20.48 -15.41 -6.48
CA ALA A 187 -21.30 -16.56 -6.17
C ALA A 187 -21.85 -16.52 -4.74
N LYS A 188 -21.01 -16.15 -3.76
CA LYS A 188 -21.41 -16.05 -2.34
C LYS A 188 -22.50 -14.99 -2.14
N ASN A 189 -22.45 -13.89 -2.87
CA ASN A 189 -23.34 -12.74 -2.68
C ASN A 189 -24.48 -12.66 -3.72
N ASN A 190 -24.63 -13.66 -4.59
CA ASN A 190 -25.57 -13.63 -5.73
C ASN A 190 -25.44 -12.35 -6.58
N TYR A 191 -24.21 -11.88 -6.77
CA TYR A 191 -23.92 -10.68 -7.55
C TYR A 191 -23.66 -11.08 -9.02
N GLN A 192 -24.41 -10.48 -9.95
CA GLN A 192 -24.29 -10.71 -11.41
C GLN A 192 -23.69 -9.50 -12.11
#